data_AF-A0A3D8HND9-F1
#
_entry.id   AF-A0A3D8HND9-F1
#
_cell.length_a   1.000
_cell.length_b   1.000
_cell.length_c   1.000
_cell.angle_alpha   90.00
_cell.angle_beta   90.00
_cell.angle_gamma   90.00
#
_symmetry.space_group_name_H-M   'P 1'
#
loop_
_entity.id
_entity.type
_entity.pdbx_description
1 polymer ?
#
loop_
_entity_poly.entity_id
_entity_poly.type
_entity_poly.pdbx_seq_one_letter_code
_entity_poly.pdbx_strand_id
1 'polypeptide(L)'
;MSPNTLRIFELCNELATLLSDKQAIADIKRLYEKHSEDKMFKDMEEVAQMIKEVAQKPEIITEAKTSNALLAAKRLNSEKMGDIVIVNNDGQNVIIHANKKRLSAFEKLRASLVETPTPSTHRDLPTEELIAQKDELSGANARSVNSDSNSTKESNQSQTTPKTRRMR
;
A
#
# COMPACT_ATOMS: atom_id res chain seq x y z
N MET A 1 -26.23 -12.77 -21.70
CA MET A 1 -26.00 -11.36 -22.10
C MET A 1 -25.98 -10.52 -20.83
N SER A 2 -24.79 -10.11 -20.38
CA SER A 2 -24.59 -9.41 -19.10
C SER A 2 -25.16 -7.98 -19.15
N PRO A 3 -25.87 -7.52 -18.12
CA PRO A 3 -26.38 -6.16 -18.07
C PRO A 3 -25.21 -5.17 -18.04
N ASN A 4 -25.21 -4.21 -18.97
CA ASN A 4 -24.25 -3.13 -19.22
C ASN A 4 -23.21 -2.89 -18.11
N THR A 5 -22.05 -3.56 -18.24
CA THR A 5 -20.91 -3.42 -17.31
C THR A 5 -20.01 -2.25 -17.68
N LEU A 6 -19.99 -1.86 -18.95
CA LEU A 6 -19.30 -0.68 -19.45
C LEU A 6 -20.16 0.56 -19.21
N ARG A 7 -19.58 1.57 -18.56
CA ARG A 7 -20.21 2.87 -18.34
C ARG A 7 -19.29 3.99 -18.83
N ILE A 8 -19.91 5.05 -19.34
CA ILE A 8 -19.24 6.26 -19.77
C ILE A 8 -19.39 7.30 -18.67
N PHE A 9 -18.31 8.00 -18.34
CA PHE A 9 -18.25 9.04 -17.34
C PHE A 9 -17.80 10.34 -17.98
N GLU A 10 -18.48 11.42 -17.62
CA GLU A 10 -18.03 12.78 -17.95
C GLU A 10 -16.92 13.18 -17.00
N LEU A 11 -15.83 13.66 -17.58
CA LEU A 11 -14.67 14.21 -16.89
C LEU A 11 -14.86 15.72 -16.70
N CYS A 12 -14.34 16.24 -15.59
CA CYS A 12 -14.25 17.68 -15.41
C CYS A 12 -13.33 18.33 -16.46
N ASN A 13 -13.45 19.65 -16.63
CA ASN A 13 -12.65 20.39 -17.60
C ASN A 13 -11.14 20.20 -17.39
N GLU A 14 -10.65 20.14 -16.15
CA GLU A 14 -9.23 19.94 -15.84
C GLU A 14 -8.72 18.60 -16.38
N LEU A 15 -9.46 17.51 -16.12
CA LEU A 15 -9.12 16.18 -16.65
C LEU A 15 -9.26 16.15 -18.18
N ALA A 16 -10.30 16.78 -18.72
CA ALA A 16 -10.54 16.82 -20.16
C ALA A 16 -9.44 17.57 -20.93
N THR A 17 -8.89 18.65 -20.36
CA THR A 17 -7.76 19.37 -20.95
C THR A 17 -6.50 18.52 -20.99
N LEU A 18 -6.23 17.72 -19.95
CA LEU A 18 -5.06 16.84 -19.89
C LEU A 18 -5.19 15.62 -20.80
N LEU A 19 -6.42 15.09 -20.93
CA LEU A 19 -6.71 13.86 -21.65
C LEU A 19 -7.25 14.08 -23.07
N SER A 20 -7.45 15.34 -23.48
CA SER A 20 -7.98 15.76 -24.78
C SER A 20 -9.38 15.24 -25.14
N ASP A 21 -10.11 14.68 -24.18
CA ASP A 21 -11.52 14.27 -24.33
C ASP A 21 -12.25 14.40 -22.98
N LYS A 22 -13.54 14.73 -23.04
CA LYS A 22 -14.41 14.97 -21.88
C LYS A 22 -15.06 13.70 -21.36
N GLN A 23 -14.88 12.57 -22.01
CA GLN A 23 -15.48 11.31 -21.61
C GLN A 23 -14.41 10.28 -21.29
N ALA A 24 -14.71 9.36 -20.37
CA ALA A 24 -13.92 8.18 -20.11
C ALA A 24 -14.81 6.95 -19.94
N ILE A 25 -14.33 5.81 -20.42
CA ILE A 25 -15.03 4.53 -20.35
C ILE A 25 -14.48 3.73 -19.17
N ALA A 26 -15.36 3.11 -18.38
CA ALA A 26 -14.96 2.20 -17.32
C ALA A 26 -15.74 0.88 -17.42
N ASP A 27 -15.03 -0.24 -17.27
CA ASP A 27 -15.63 -1.54 -17.02
C ASP A 27 -15.87 -1.71 -15.52
N ILE A 28 -17.08 -1.39 -15.09
CA ILE A 28 -17.47 -1.40 -13.68
C ILE A 28 -17.39 -2.81 -13.11
N LYS A 29 -17.69 -3.83 -13.90
CA LYS A 29 -17.62 -5.22 -13.44
C LYS A 29 -16.19 -5.60 -13.13
N ARG A 30 -15.27 -5.31 -14.07
CA ARG A 30 -13.84 -5.58 -13.88
C ARG A 30 -13.26 -4.81 -12.69
N LEU A 31 -13.66 -3.56 -12.51
CA LEU A 31 -13.21 -2.74 -11.37
C LEU A 31 -13.75 -3.27 -10.04
N TYR A 32 -15.00 -3.71 -9.99
CA TYR A 32 -15.59 -4.33 -8.80
C TYR A 32 -14.92 -5.68 -8.48
N GLU A 33 -14.71 -6.54 -9.48
CA GLU A 33 -14.10 -7.87 -9.31
C GLU A 33 -12.67 -7.81 -8.78
N LYS A 34 -11.88 -6.81 -9.19
CA LYS A 34 -10.53 -6.55 -8.65
C LYS A 34 -10.49 -6.35 -7.13
N HIS A 35 -11.61 -5.98 -6.52
CA HIS A 35 -11.73 -5.71 -5.08
C HIS A 35 -12.79 -6.57 -4.39
N SER A 36 -13.20 -7.66 -5.05
CA SER A 36 -14.22 -8.57 -4.53
C SER A 36 -13.77 -9.29 -3.26
N GLU A 37 -12.48 -9.61 -3.14
CA GLU A 37 -11.90 -10.27 -1.96
C GLU A 37 -11.84 -9.33 -0.74
N ASP A 38 -11.47 -8.07 -0.96
CA ASP A 38 -11.27 -7.07 0.10
C ASP A 38 -12.58 -6.42 0.59
N LYS A 39 -13.72 -6.76 -0.04
CA LYS A 39 -15.05 -6.15 0.23
C LYS A 39 -15.01 -4.63 0.28
N MET A 40 -14.20 -4.02 -0.60
CA MET A 40 -13.97 -2.57 -0.61
C MET A 40 -15.20 -1.79 -1.08
N PHE A 41 -16.00 -2.41 -1.95
CA PHE A 41 -17.27 -1.91 -2.44
C PHE A 41 -18.37 -2.92 -2.11
N LYS A 42 -19.56 -2.41 -1.82
CA LYS A 42 -20.76 -3.21 -1.55
C LYS A 42 -21.33 -3.83 -2.82
N ASP A 43 -21.32 -3.06 -3.91
CA ASP A 43 -21.87 -3.43 -5.20
C ASP A 43 -21.21 -2.64 -6.34
N MET A 44 -21.57 -2.99 -7.57
CA MET A 44 -21.10 -2.30 -8.78
C MET A 44 -21.59 -0.85 -8.88
N GLU A 45 -22.72 -0.51 -8.25
CA GLU A 45 -23.25 0.85 -8.29
C GLU A 45 -22.40 1.80 -7.44
N GLU A 46 -21.91 1.33 -6.30
CA GLU A 46 -20.99 2.09 -5.45
C GLU A 46 -19.69 2.44 -6.19
N VAL A 47 -19.16 1.51 -6.99
CA VAL A 47 -17.99 1.77 -7.85
C VAL A 47 -18.30 2.88 -8.86
N ALA A 48 -19.42 2.76 -9.57
CA ALA A 48 -19.81 3.76 -10.57
C ALA A 48 -20.05 5.14 -9.94
N GLN A 49 -20.70 5.19 -8.78
CA GLN A 49 -20.95 6.43 -8.06
C GLN A 49 -19.65 7.09 -7.60
N MET A 50 -18.72 6.31 -7.03
CA MET A 50 -17.41 6.80 -6.62
C MET A 50 -16.63 7.36 -7.83
N ILE A 51 -16.60 6.63 -8.95
CA ILE A 51 -15.93 7.09 -10.17
C ILE A 51 -16.52 8.42 -10.63
N LYS A 52 -17.85 8.53 -10.68
CA LYS A 52 -18.54 9.77 -11.06
C LYS A 52 -18.14 10.94 -10.17
N GLU A 53 -18.14 10.75 -8.85
CA GLU A 53 -17.80 11.80 -7.88
C GLU A 53 -16.35 12.28 -8.00
N VAL A 54 -15.42 11.36 -8.25
CA VAL A 54 -13.99 11.66 -8.44
C VAL A 54 -13.76 12.31 -9.81
N ALA A 55 -14.36 11.80 -10.88
CA ALA A 55 -14.18 12.30 -12.24
C ALA A 55 -14.76 13.72 -12.45
N GLN A 56 -15.90 14.03 -11.82
CA GLN A 56 -16.56 15.33 -11.99
C GLN A 56 -15.89 16.46 -11.20
N LYS A 57 -15.28 16.16 -10.06
CA LYS A 57 -14.64 17.18 -9.21
C LYS A 57 -13.52 16.55 -8.39
N PRO A 58 -12.40 16.17 -9.02
CA PRO A 58 -11.22 15.72 -8.29
C PRO A 58 -10.67 16.86 -7.43
N GLU A 59 -10.06 16.52 -6.31
CA GLU A 59 -9.31 17.48 -5.49
C GLU A 59 -7.81 17.45 -5.80
N ILE A 60 -7.33 16.32 -6.30
CA ILE A 60 -5.96 16.14 -6.71
C ILE A 60 -5.95 15.45 -8.07
N ILE A 61 -5.17 16.01 -8.98
CA ILE A 61 -4.84 15.41 -10.28
C ILE A 61 -3.32 15.37 -10.37
N THR A 62 -2.75 14.20 -10.63
CA THR A 62 -1.30 14.01 -10.78
C THR A 62 -1.03 12.90 -11.77
N GLU A 63 0.19 12.81 -12.28
CA GLU A 63 0.63 11.66 -13.07
C GLU A 63 0.62 10.39 -12.19
N ALA A 64 0.12 9.29 -12.76
CA ALA A 64 0.20 8.00 -12.13
C ALA A 64 1.58 7.36 -12.42
N LYS A 65 1.94 6.32 -11.66
CA LYS A 65 3.19 5.57 -11.89
C LYS A 65 3.24 4.86 -13.25
N THR A 66 2.08 4.63 -13.85
CA THR A 66 1.96 4.04 -15.18
C THR A 66 2.14 5.13 -16.22
N SER A 67 2.97 4.87 -17.23
CA SER A 67 3.18 5.80 -18.35
C SER A 67 1.86 6.18 -19.01
N ASN A 68 1.68 7.48 -19.29
CA ASN A 68 0.49 8.05 -19.94
C ASN A 68 -0.82 7.83 -19.15
N ALA A 69 -0.72 7.76 -17.82
CA ALA A 69 -1.87 7.62 -16.94
C ALA A 69 -1.95 8.78 -15.95
N LEU A 70 -3.17 9.24 -15.68
CA LEU A 70 -3.46 10.24 -14.67
C LEU A 70 -4.15 9.59 -13.48
N LEU A 71 -3.72 9.99 -12.29
CA LEU A 71 -4.37 9.67 -11.04
C LEU A 71 -5.22 10.87 -10.62
N ALA A 72 -6.52 10.65 -10.48
CA ALA A 72 -7.45 11.62 -9.92
C ALA A 72 -7.93 11.12 -8.56
N ALA A 73 -7.85 11.96 -7.54
CA ALA A 73 -8.22 11.61 -6.18
C ALA A 73 -9.14 12.67 -5.57
N LYS A 74 -10.05 12.21 -4.70
CA LYS A 74 -11.02 13.06 -4.02
C LYS A 74 -11.31 12.52 -2.62
N ARG A 75 -11.61 13.39 -1.67
CA ARG A 75 -12.16 12.95 -0.39
C ARG A 75 -13.63 12.59 -0.59
N LEU A 76 -14.03 11.44 -0.05
CA LEU A 76 -15.44 11.00 -0.09
C LEU A 76 -16.16 11.38 1.21
N ASN A 77 -15.44 11.28 2.34
CA ASN A 77 -15.92 11.70 3.65
C ASN A 77 -14.74 12.00 4.59
N SER A 78 -14.99 12.12 5.89
CA SER A 78 -13.98 12.39 6.92
C SER A 78 -12.99 11.23 7.16
N GLU A 79 -13.27 10.03 6.67
CA GLU A 79 -12.45 8.84 6.92
C GLU A 79 -11.92 8.18 5.64
N LYS A 80 -12.56 8.43 4.49
CA LYS A 80 -12.32 7.74 3.22
C LYS A 80 -12.07 8.73 2.09
N MET A 81 -11.21 8.29 1.16
CA MET A 81 -10.96 8.91 -0.12
C MET A 81 -11.26 7.93 -1.25
N GLY A 82 -11.53 8.48 -2.44
CA GLY A 82 -11.63 7.76 -3.69
C GLY A 82 -10.47 8.15 -4.60
N ASP A 83 -9.88 7.17 -5.27
CA ASP A 83 -8.89 7.41 -6.33
C ASP A 83 -9.19 6.59 -7.58
N ILE A 84 -9.05 7.23 -8.74
CA ILE A 84 -9.22 6.60 -10.05
C ILE A 84 -7.96 6.82 -10.89
N VAL A 85 -7.61 5.83 -11.70
CA VAL A 85 -6.53 5.94 -12.68
C VAL A 85 -7.13 5.90 -14.09
N ILE A 86 -6.83 6.93 -14.87
CA ILE A 86 -7.31 7.10 -16.24
C ILE A 86 -6.11 7.01 -17.18
N VAL A 87 -6.20 6.12 -18.18
CA VAL A 87 -5.20 6.00 -19.25
C VAL A 87 -5.82 6.53 -20.54
N ASN A 88 -5.08 7.33 -21.28
CA ASN A 88 -5.44 7.66 -22.65
C ASN A 88 -4.78 6.65 -23.60
N ASN A 89 -5.60 5.84 -24.28
CA ASN A 89 -5.16 4.91 -25.32
C ASN A 89 -5.61 5.49 -26.67
N ASP A 90 -4.71 6.16 -27.37
CA ASP A 90 -4.92 6.68 -28.72
C ASP A 90 -6.21 7.53 -28.87
N GLY A 91 -6.43 8.44 -27.91
CA GLY A 91 -7.59 9.33 -27.91
C GLY A 91 -8.84 8.77 -27.20
N GLN A 92 -8.79 7.54 -26.70
CA GLN A 92 -9.84 6.99 -25.84
C GLN A 92 -9.39 6.95 -24.37
N ASN A 93 -10.11 7.64 -23.50
CA ASN A 93 -9.86 7.60 -22.07
C ASN A 93 -10.52 6.38 -21.43
N VAL A 94 -9.73 5.59 -20.69
CA VAL A 94 -10.18 4.37 -20.02
C VAL A 94 -9.81 4.42 -18.55
N ILE A 95 -10.79 4.20 -17.69
CA ILE A 95 -10.59 4.08 -16.23
C ILE A 95 -10.19 2.64 -15.92
N ILE A 96 -8.94 2.44 -15.52
CA ILE A 96 -8.35 1.11 -15.30
C ILE A 96 -8.24 0.73 -13.83
N HIS A 97 -8.42 1.71 -12.94
CA HIS A 97 -8.32 1.54 -11.49
C HIS A 97 -9.32 2.46 -10.78
N ALA A 98 -9.91 1.96 -9.69
CA ALA A 98 -10.91 2.64 -8.89
C ALA A 98 -10.86 2.11 -7.45
N ASN A 99 -10.38 2.91 -6.50
CA ASN A 99 -10.15 2.48 -5.13
C ASN A 99 -10.80 3.39 -4.08
N LYS A 100 -11.17 2.77 -2.94
CA LYS A 100 -11.61 3.47 -1.73
C LYS A 100 -10.58 3.27 -0.62
N LYS A 101 -9.82 4.31 -0.30
CA LYS A 101 -8.73 4.26 0.69
C LYS A 101 -9.07 5.06 1.93
N ARG A 102 -8.27 4.92 2.98
CA ARG A 102 -8.35 5.78 4.18
C ARG A 102 -7.92 7.20 3.83
N LEU A 103 -8.50 8.20 4.49
CA LEU A 103 -8.18 9.61 4.30
C LEU A 103 -6.69 9.92 4.56
N SER A 104 -6.02 9.16 5.43
CA SER A 104 -4.58 9.31 5.65
C SER A 104 -3.74 9.07 4.38
N ALA A 105 -4.23 8.28 3.42
CA ALA A 105 -3.57 8.13 2.13
C ALA A 105 -3.70 9.40 1.27
N PHE A 106 -4.83 10.12 1.38
CA PHE A 106 -5.05 11.38 0.69
C PHE A 106 -4.09 12.46 1.20
N GLU A 107 -3.95 12.58 2.52
CA GLU A 107 -3.04 13.58 3.12
C GLU A 107 -1.58 13.31 2.75
N LYS A 108 -1.17 12.03 2.71
CA LYS A 108 0.17 11.64 2.23
C LYS A 108 0.38 12.04 0.77
N LEU A 109 -0.62 11.78 -0.08
CA LEU A 109 -0.58 12.11 -1.49
C LEU A 109 -0.48 13.63 -1.67
N ARG A 110 -1.31 14.39 -0.95
CA ARG A 110 -1.26 15.86 -0.94
C ARG A 110 0.09 16.39 -0.46
N ALA A 111 0.62 15.85 0.62
CA ALA A 111 1.93 16.24 1.15
C ALA A 111 3.07 15.94 0.17
N SER A 112 2.99 14.86 -0.61
CA SER A 112 4.01 14.56 -1.63
C SER A 112 3.99 15.51 -2.84
N LEU A 113 2.90 16.26 -3.05
CA LEU A 113 2.77 17.23 -4.12
C LEU A 113 3.22 18.64 -3.72
N VAL A 114 3.27 18.92 -2.41
CA VAL A 114 3.78 20.18 -1.90
C VAL A 114 5.25 19.94 -1.58
N GLU A 115 6.16 20.62 -2.27
CA GLU A 115 7.59 20.59 -1.97
C GLU A 115 7.82 21.16 -0.56
N THR A 116 7.59 20.37 0.47
CA THR A 116 8.04 20.71 1.81
C THR A 116 9.55 20.54 1.82
N PRO A 117 10.34 21.57 2.19
CA PRO A 117 11.77 21.39 2.38
C PRO A 117 11.94 20.27 3.40
N THR A 118 12.55 19.18 2.97
CA THR A 118 12.93 18.07 3.83
C THR A 118 13.75 18.65 4.99
N PRO A 119 13.39 18.41 6.26
CA PRO A 119 14.34 18.62 7.34
C PRO A 119 15.45 17.61 7.10
N SER A 120 16.58 18.11 6.62
CA SER A 120 17.82 17.35 6.51
C SER A 120 18.13 16.80 7.90
N THR A 121 17.88 15.51 8.11
CA THR A 121 18.37 14.83 9.30
C THR A 121 19.82 14.47 9.03
N HIS A 122 20.68 15.49 8.93
CA HIS A 122 22.10 15.32 9.16
C HIS A 122 22.26 15.06 10.66
N ARG A 123 22.34 13.79 11.03
CA ARG A 123 22.94 13.38 12.30
C ARG A 123 24.44 13.59 12.17
N ASP A 124 24.86 14.84 12.29
CA ASP A 124 26.26 15.15 12.53
C ASP A 124 26.52 14.82 14.01
N LEU A 125 27.04 13.63 14.26
CA LEU A 125 27.74 13.34 15.51
C LEU A 125 29.05 14.13 15.47
N PRO A 126 29.33 15.05 16.41
CA PRO A 126 30.67 15.56 16.56
C PRO A 126 31.53 14.47 17.23
N THR A 127 32.50 13.97 16.47
CA THR A 127 33.69 13.27 16.96
C THR A 127 34.73 14.33 17.30
N GLU A 128 35.12 14.44 18.57
CA GLU A 128 36.36 14.99 19.18
C GLU A 128 36.01 15.48 20.60
N GLU A 129 36.80 15.36 21.66
CA GLU A 129 38.04 14.66 21.98
C GLU A 129 38.16 14.70 23.52
N LEU A 130 39.04 13.86 24.06
CA LEU A 130 39.35 13.58 25.46
C LEU A 130 39.80 14.81 26.29
N ILE A 131 39.58 14.74 27.62
CA ILE A 131 40.51 15.02 28.76
C ILE A 131 39.67 14.83 30.05
N ALA A 132 39.63 13.64 30.63
CA ALA A 132 40.47 13.18 31.75
C ALA A 132 40.21 13.88 33.10
N GLN A 133 39.48 13.20 33.99
CA GLN A 133 39.86 13.08 35.42
C GLN A 133 39.58 11.65 35.89
N LYS A 134 40.66 10.95 36.21
CA LYS A 134 40.69 9.68 36.95
C LYS A 134 40.57 9.99 38.44
N ASP A 135 39.87 9.09 39.14
CA ASP A 135 40.02 8.59 40.52
C ASP A 135 38.60 8.17 40.98
N GLU A 136 38.24 6.96 41.37
CA GLU A 136 38.91 5.70 41.68
C GLU A 136 37.86 4.56 41.49
N LEU A 137 38.34 3.33 41.46
CA LEU A 137 37.73 2.09 40.96
C LEU A 137 36.59 1.50 41.82
N SER A 138 35.63 0.81 41.19
CA SER A 138 35.46 -0.66 41.33
C SER A 138 34.05 -1.12 40.90
N GLY A 139 34.01 -1.95 39.86
CA GLY A 139 32.79 -2.58 39.36
C GLY A 139 33.02 -3.30 38.04
N ALA A 140 34.16 -3.98 37.90
CA ALA A 140 34.42 -4.86 36.76
C ALA A 140 33.49 -6.06 36.86
N ASN A 141 32.85 -6.44 35.74
CA ASN A 141 32.67 -7.85 35.37
C ASN A 141 32.59 -7.94 33.85
N ALA A 142 33.69 -8.44 33.31
CA ALA A 142 33.94 -8.67 31.90
C ALA A 142 33.03 -9.77 31.33
N ARG A 143 32.76 -9.64 30.03
CA ARG A 143 32.30 -10.75 29.18
C ARG A 143 33.26 -11.94 29.30
N SER A 144 32.73 -13.15 29.41
CA SER A 144 33.39 -14.33 28.86
C SER A 144 32.36 -15.19 28.14
N VAL A 145 32.58 -15.30 26.82
CA VAL A 145 32.28 -16.50 26.05
C VAL A 145 32.97 -17.70 26.68
N ASN A 146 32.34 -18.87 26.63
CA ASN A 146 32.95 -20.11 26.13
C ASN A 146 31.87 -21.20 25.99
N SER A 147 31.83 -21.76 24.79
CA SER A 147 31.19 -23.01 24.45
C SER A 147 31.94 -24.17 25.11
N ASP A 148 31.21 -25.22 25.51
CA ASP A 148 31.33 -26.58 24.96
C ASP A 148 30.95 -27.67 25.99
N SER A 149 30.10 -28.60 25.50
CA SER A 149 29.91 -29.99 25.95
C SER A 149 29.33 -30.19 27.37
N ASN A 150 28.42 -31.11 27.64
CA ASN A 150 28.36 -32.49 27.20
C ASN A 150 26.95 -33.06 27.51
N SER A 151 26.44 -33.91 26.64
CA SER A 151 25.28 -34.78 26.92
C SER A 151 25.76 -36.03 27.65
N THR A 152 25.01 -36.59 28.61
CA THR A 152 24.63 -38.01 28.59
C THR A 152 23.47 -38.33 29.55
N LYS A 153 22.86 -39.48 29.29
CA LYS A 153 21.53 -40.03 29.58
C LYS A 153 21.44 -40.80 30.90
N GLU A 154 20.21 -41.05 31.37
CA GLU A 154 19.59 -42.38 31.67
C GLU A 154 18.14 -42.16 32.18
N SER A 155 17.07 -42.65 31.53
CA SER A 155 16.50 -44.00 31.36
C SER A 155 15.54 -44.42 32.49
N ASN A 156 14.25 -44.62 32.14
CA ASN A 156 13.60 -45.92 32.36
C ASN A 156 12.37 -46.15 31.46
N GLN A 157 12.30 -47.39 30.97
CA GLN A 157 11.36 -47.97 30.03
C GLN A 157 10.15 -48.61 30.73
N SER A 158 9.06 -48.82 29.99
CA SER A 158 8.26 -50.08 29.90
C SER A 158 7.31 -49.91 28.70
N GLN A 159 7.59 -50.51 27.52
CA GLN A 159 7.11 -51.83 27.02
C GLN A 159 5.57 -51.93 26.99
N THR A 160 4.85 -52.29 25.91
CA THR A 160 5.05 -53.40 24.95
C THR A 160 4.27 -53.20 23.62
N THR A 161 4.85 -53.66 22.50
CA THR A 161 4.20 -53.92 21.18
C THR A 161 3.56 -55.34 21.11
N PRO A 162 2.83 -55.73 20.04
CA PRO A 162 3.53 -56.42 18.94
C PRO A 162 3.08 -56.13 17.49
N LYS A 163 4.05 -56.39 16.60
CA LYS A 163 4.09 -56.45 15.12
C LYS A 163 3.06 -57.36 14.44
N THR A 164 2.72 -57.07 13.17
CA THR A 164 2.68 -58.03 12.03
C THR A 164 2.78 -57.22 10.70
N ARG A 165 3.96 -57.14 10.07
CA ARG A 165 4.49 -57.91 8.91
C ARG A 165 3.74 -57.71 7.58
N ARG A 166 4.32 -56.87 6.72
CA ARG A 166 4.08 -56.79 5.26
C ARG A 166 4.96 -57.85 4.57
N MET A 167 4.38 -58.65 3.67
CA MET A 167 5.09 -59.56 2.78
C MET A 167 4.91 -59.06 1.35
N ARG A 168 6.07 -58.92 0.67
CA ARG A 168 6.36 -58.82 -0.76
C ARG A 168 5.39 -58.06 -1.66
#